data_AF-A0A359FXC9-F1
#
_entry.id   AF-A0A359FXC9-F1
#
_cell.length_a   1.000
_cell.length_b   1.000
_cell.length_c   1.000
_cell.angle_alpha   90.00
_cell.angle_beta   90.00
_cell.angle_gamma   90.00
#
_symmetry.space_group_name_H-M   'P 1'
#
loop_
_entity.id
_entity.type
_entity.pdbx_description
1 polymer ?
#
loop_
_entity_poly.entity_id
_entity_poly.type
_entity_poly.pdbx_seq_one_letter_code
_entity_poly.pdbx_strand_id
1 'polypeptide(L)'
;MSEKGAWLRYDRVDFSGQKPGKIKLRVQAPSGAVIELRENSLQGPILSKIKVPSGDTWQAVEAGVKNIKSEIIDLVFVLKKGSQLEIDWVQFE
;
A
#
# COMPACT_ATOMS: atom_id res chain seq x y z
N MET A 1 -10.18 5.06 2.86
CA MET A 1 -10.34 3.91 3.77
C MET A 1 -10.70 4.43 5.15
N SER A 2 -11.86 4.07 5.68
CA SER A 2 -12.49 4.72 6.85
C SER A 2 -12.59 3.82 8.10
N GLU A 3 -12.09 2.59 8.05
CA GLU A 3 -12.11 1.69 9.20
C GLU A 3 -11.05 0.58 9.10
N LYS A 4 -10.75 -0.05 10.24
CA LYS A 4 -9.86 -1.21 10.29
C LYS A 4 -10.44 -2.35 9.44
N GLY A 5 -9.64 -2.85 8.51
CA GLY A 5 -10.05 -3.90 7.57
C GLY A 5 -10.54 -3.36 6.23
N ALA A 6 -10.80 -2.04 6.11
CA ALA A 6 -11.04 -1.42 4.82
C ALA A 6 -9.86 -1.65 3.89
N TRP A 7 -10.15 -1.81 2.60
CA TRP A 7 -9.16 -2.16 1.61
C TRP A 7 -9.47 -1.50 0.26
N LEU A 8 -8.46 -1.45 -0.59
CA LEU A 8 -8.61 -1.13 -2.01
C LEU A 8 -7.70 -2.03 -2.82
N ARG A 9 -8.03 -2.18 -4.10
CA ARG A 9 -7.29 -3.04 -5.04
C ARG A 9 -6.99 -2.29 -6.32
N TYR A 10 -5.78 -2.50 -6.83
CA TYR A 10 -5.41 -2.19 -8.21
C TYR A 10 -5.22 -3.50 -8.95
N ASP A 11 -6.00 -3.70 -10.00
CA ASP A 11 -6.00 -4.93 -10.78
C ASP A 11 -4.87 -4.93 -11.80
N ARG A 12 -4.23 -6.10 -11.97
CA ARG A 12 -3.30 -6.42 -13.06
C ARG A 12 -2.20 -5.38 -13.24
N VAL A 13 -1.53 -5.03 -12.14
CA VAL A 13 -0.34 -4.18 -12.17
C VAL A 13 0.81 -4.95 -12.78
N ASP A 14 1.41 -4.36 -13.82
CA ASP A 14 2.46 -4.97 -14.62
C ASP A 14 3.85 -4.50 -14.16
N PHE A 15 4.63 -5.45 -13.66
CA PHE A 15 6.02 -5.33 -13.25
C PHE A 15 6.97 -6.02 -14.24
N SER A 16 6.53 -6.38 -15.45
CA SER A 16 7.36 -7.02 -16.46
C SER A 16 8.65 -6.21 -16.70
N GLY A 17 9.80 -6.88 -16.62
CA GLY A 17 11.10 -6.25 -16.77
C GLY A 17 11.53 -5.35 -15.60
N GLN A 18 10.75 -5.27 -14.52
CA GLN A 18 11.03 -4.48 -13.33
C GLN A 18 11.02 -5.36 -12.06
N LYS A 19 11.80 -4.96 -11.05
CA LYS A 19 11.82 -5.62 -9.74
C LYS A 19 11.88 -4.55 -8.65
N PRO A 20 10.77 -3.84 -8.41
CA PRO A 20 10.79 -2.70 -7.51
C PRO A 20 11.11 -3.16 -6.09
N GLY A 21 12.10 -2.50 -5.48
CA GLY A 21 12.49 -2.71 -4.09
C GLY A 21 11.76 -1.76 -3.14
N LYS A 22 11.07 -0.75 -3.66
CA LYS A 22 10.39 0.28 -2.89
C LYS A 22 9.01 0.62 -3.46
N ILE A 23 8.20 1.17 -2.57
CA ILE A 23 6.92 1.81 -2.88
C ILE A 23 6.91 3.19 -2.23
N LYS A 24 6.38 4.16 -2.97
CA LYS A 24 6.10 5.51 -2.50
C LYS A 24 4.60 5.78 -2.64
N LEU A 25 4.02 6.40 -1.62
CA LEU A 25 2.60 6.75 -1.62
C LEU A 25 2.42 8.20 -1.19
N ARG A 26 1.45 8.87 -1.82
CA ARG A 26 0.91 10.14 -1.32
C ARG A 26 -0.35 9.87 -0.54
N VAL A 27 -0.31 10.21 0.75
CA VAL A 27 -1.35 9.81 1.71
C VAL A 27 -1.70 10.95 2.65
N GLN A 28 -2.89 10.85 3.23
CA GLN A 28 -3.32 11.66 4.37
C GLN A 28 -3.96 10.74 5.41
N ALA A 29 -3.56 10.90 6.67
CA ALA A 29 -4.05 10.08 7.78
C ALA A 29 -4.04 10.90 9.08
N PRO A 30 -5.16 11.54 9.47
CA PRO A 30 -5.23 12.38 10.67
C PRO A 30 -4.72 11.68 11.94
N SER A 31 -5.13 10.42 12.15
CA SER A 31 -4.74 9.61 13.32
C SER A 31 -3.45 8.78 13.12
N GLY A 32 -2.82 8.90 11.95
CA GLY A 32 -1.84 7.94 11.46
C GLY A 32 -2.47 6.59 11.10
N ALA A 33 -1.72 5.76 10.39
CA ALA A 33 -2.21 4.48 9.90
C ALA A 33 -1.10 3.41 9.77
N VAL A 34 -1.53 2.15 9.72
CA VAL A 34 -0.68 1.02 9.29
C VAL A 34 -1.39 0.29 8.17
N ILE A 35 -0.71 0.15 7.03
CA ILE A 35 -1.23 -0.51 5.82
C ILE A 35 -0.41 -1.76 5.55
N GLU A 36 -1.07 -2.83 5.14
CA GLU A 36 -0.41 -3.96 4.48
C GLU A 36 -0.65 -3.86 2.97
N LEU A 37 0.43 -3.94 2.18
CA LEU A 37 0.34 -4.23 0.77
C LEU A 37 0.43 -5.75 0.58
N ARG A 38 -0.54 -6.33 -0.12
CA ARG A 38 -0.66 -7.76 -0.36
C ARG A 38 -0.78 -8.08 -1.84
N GLU A 39 -0.30 -9.26 -2.21
CA GLU A 39 -0.35 -9.80 -3.56
C GLU A 39 -1.67 -10.54 -3.81
N ASN A 40 -2.38 -10.20 -4.88
CA ASN A 40 -3.57 -10.84 -5.45
C ASN A 40 -4.86 -10.87 -4.59
N SER A 41 -4.77 -10.95 -3.27
CA SER A 41 -5.96 -11.03 -2.40
C SER A 41 -5.73 -10.49 -0.99
N LEU A 42 -6.82 -10.33 -0.23
CA LEU A 42 -6.80 -9.91 1.18
C LEU A 42 -6.03 -10.89 2.09
N GLN A 43 -5.94 -12.16 1.71
CA GLN A 43 -5.19 -13.19 2.42
C GLN A 43 -3.85 -13.52 1.75
N GLY A 44 -3.53 -12.84 0.65
CA GLY A 44 -2.30 -13.08 -0.10
C GLY A 44 -1.03 -12.66 0.66
N PRO A 45 0.15 -13.07 0.17
CA PRO A 45 1.43 -12.72 0.76
C PRO A 45 1.56 -11.22 1.03
N ILE A 46 2.15 -10.86 2.17
CA ILE A 46 2.46 -9.46 2.47
C ILE A 46 3.72 -9.07 1.69
N LEU A 47 3.58 -8.08 0.81
CA LEU A 47 4.68 -7.48 0.05
C LEU A 47 5.35 -6.35 0.84
N SER A 48 4.56 -5.59 1.62
CA SER A 48 5.06 -4.51 2.47
C SER A 48 4.14 -4.22 3.65
N LYS A 49 4.74 -3.70 4.74
CA LYS A 49 4.02 -3.13 5.87
C LYS A 49 4.42 -1.66 6.01
N ILE A 50 3.47 -0.77 5.75
CA ILE A 50 3.70 0.66 5.58
C ILE A 50 3.15 1.39 6.81
N LYS A 51 4.00 2.17 7.46
CA LYS A 51 3.59 3.05 8.57
C LYS A 51 3.37 4.45 8.02
N VAL A 52 2.18 4.99 8.27
CA VAL A 52 1.82 6.36 7.89
C VAL A 52 1.78 7.22 9.15
N PRO A 53 2.64 8.24 9.27
CA PRO A 53 2.57 9.20 10.37
C PRO A 53 1.22 9.92 10.42
N SER A 54 0.80 10.33 11.61
CA SER A 54 -0.36 11.19 11.77
C SER A 54 -0.12 12.55 11.11
N GLY A 55 -1.13 13.07 10.42
CA GLY A 55 -1.08 14.41 9.84
C GLY A 55 -2.33 14.74 9.03
N ASP A 56 -2.75 16.00 9.11
CA ASP A 56 -3.93 16.54 8.43
C ASP A 56 -3.60 17.11 7.05
N THR A 57 -2.37 16.92 6.57
CA THR A 57 -1.92 17.33 5.24
C THR A 57 -1.40 16.14 4.45
N TRP A 58 -1.55 16.19 3.14
CA TRP A 58 -0.97 15.21 2.23
C TRP A 58 0.56 15.13 2.38
N GLN A 59 1.07 13.92 2.57
CA GLN A 59 2.48 13.62 2.75
C GLN A 59 2.92 12.43 1.90
N ALA A 60 4.20 12.35 1.58
CA ALA A 60 4.78 11.19 0.91
C ALA A 60 5.38 10.24 1.94
N VAL A 61 5.07 8.94 1.84
CA VAL A 61 5.67 7.88 2.66
C VAL A 61 6.32 6.85 1.75
N GLU A 62 7.40 6.24 2.23
CA GLU A 62 8.14 5.21 1.51
C GLU A 62 8.28 3.94 2.36
N ALA A 63 8.26 2.79 1.70
CA ALA A 63 8.52 1.51 2.33
C ALA A 63 9.23 0.55 1.38
N GLY A 64 9.95 -0.43 1.94
CA GLY A 64 10.50 -1.52 1.16
C GLY A 64 9.41 -2.46 0.68
N VAL A 65 9.54 -2.94 -0.56
CA VAL A 65 8.70 -3.98 -1.16
C VAL A 65 9.55 -5.23 -1.33
N LYS A 66 8.98 -6.38 -1.02
CA LYS A 66 9.65 -7.68 -1.17
C LYS A 66 8.71 -8.68 -1.82
N ASN A 67 9.30 -9.72 -2.42
CA ASN A 67 8.59 -10.93 -2.83
C ASN A 67 7.56 -10.77 -3.96
N ILE A 68 7.69 -9.78 -4.85
CA ILE A 68 6.92 -9.80 -6.11
C ILE A 68 7.53 -10.90 -6.98
N LYS A 69 6.78 -11.97 -7.20
CA LYS A 69 7.24 -13.17 -7.93
C LYS A 69 6.71 -13.25 -9.35
N SER A 70 5.51 -12.73 -9.56
CA SER A 70 4.83 -12.69 -10.85
C SER A 70 4.96 -11.33 -11.48
N GLU A 71 5.03 -11.30 -12.81
CA GLU A 71 5.15 -10.06 -13.58
C GLU A 71 3.87 -9.24 -13.48
N ILE A 72 2.70 -9.88 -13.56
CA ILE A 72 1.41 -9.22 -13.42
C ILE A 72 0.74 -9.74 -12.15
N ILE A 73 0.42 -8.84 -11.23
CA ILE A 73 -0.27 -9.15 -9.96
C ILE A 73 -1.34 -8.11 -9.66
N ASP A 74 -2.31 -8.46 -8.83
CA ASP A 74 -3.15 -7.45 -8.21
C ASP A 74 -2.52 -6.95 -6.92
N LEU A 75 -2.60 -5.64 -6.69
CA LEU A 75 -2.13 -5.02 -5.46
C LEU A 75 -3.31 -4.76 -4.55
N VAL A 76 -3.28 -5.33 -3.35
CA VAL A 76 -4.33 -5.17 -2.35
C VAL A 76 -3.78 -4.43 -1.15
N PHE A 77 -4.27 -3.22 -0.90
CA PHE A 77 -3.92 -2.43 0.28
C PHE A 77 -4.97 -2.65 1.37
N VAL A 78 -4.54 -2.99 2.58
CA VAL A 78 -5.43 -3.27 3.72
C VAL A 78 -5.08 -2.37 4.90
N LEU A 79 -6.05 -1.61 5.40
CA LEU A 79 -5.89 -0.78 6.59
C LEU A 79 -5.91 -1.65 7.85
N LYS A 80 -4.77 -1.78 8.53
CA LYS A 80 -4.61 -2.62 9.73
C LYS A 80 -4.80 -1.86 11.04
N LYS A 81 -4.48 -0.56 11.02
CA LYS A 81 -4.65 0.38 12.14
C LYS A 81 -4.90 1.77 11.58
N GLY A 82 -5.75 2.54 12.27
CA GLY A 82 -6.18 3.87 11.87
C GLY A 82 -7.69 3.89 11.63
N SER A 83 -8.29 5.07 11.71
CA SER A 83 -9.72 5.29 11.45
C SER A 83 -9.97 6.05 10.15
N GLN A 84 -8.94 6.66 9.56
CA GLN A 84 -9.03 7.32 8.27
C GLN A 84 -7.67 7.30 7.58
N LEU A 85 -7.68 6.87 6.33
CA LEU A 85 -6.55 6.91 5.44
C LEU A 85 -7.03 7.15 4.01
N GLU A 86 -6.48 8.17 3.39
CA GLU A 86 -6.66 8.47 1.97
C GLU A 86 -5.34 8.25 1.24
N ILE A 87 -5.43 7.71 0.03
CA ILE A 87 -4.30 7.48 -0.86
C ILE A 87 -4.63 8.19 -2.17
N ASP A 88 -3.78 9.11 -2.57
CA ASP A 88 -3.90 9.87 -3.81
C ASP A 88 -3.22 9.10 -4.95
N TRP A 89 -1.91 8.83 -4.81
CA TRP A 89 -1.16 8.05 -5.78
C TRP A 89 -0.19 7.05 -5.13
N VAL A 90 0.22 6.09 -5.94
CA VAL A 90 1.20 5.05 -5.62
C VAL A 90 2.23 4.98 -6.75
N GLN A 91 3.51 4.85 -6.39
CA GLN A 91 4.61 4.66 -7.31
C GLN A 91 5.54 3.54 -6.81
N PHE A 92 6.06 2.74 -7.72
CA PHE A 92 7.06 1.70 -7.44
C PHE A 92 8.43 2.10 -7.99
N GLU A 93 9.49 1.72 -7.29
CA GLU A 93 10.90 1.98 -7.62
C GLU A 93 11.77 0.74 -7.38
#